data_AF-A0A323THR1-F1
#
_entry.id   AF-A0A323THR1-F1
#
_cell.length_a   1.000
_cell.length_b   1.000
_cell.length_c   1.000
_cell.angle_alpha   90.00
_cell.angle_beta   90.00
_cell.angle_gamma   90.00
#
_symmetry.space_group_name_H-M   'P 1'
#
loop_
_entity.id
_entity.type
_entity.pdbx_description
1 polymer ?
#
loop_
_entity_poly.entity_id
_entity_poly.type
_entity_poly.pdbx_seq_one_letter_code
_entity_poly.pdbx_strand_id
1 'polypeptide(L)'
;MFNFIGVIFIIFLASTAVGTMPALKGRYPFPFILIYFALVSVVPVIVGIVLGAAFLFWLPAFLFKVALFILSLFMVAYFLQLYHPSYGYIPHNSKGYLFILSFFFFLLGIEFASYGFSAWFLLLVIPISVVGLLLGFIFMTRMIIYFRYLSVIHFVPIGLFLFVGILKLI
;
A
#
# COMPACT_ATOMS: atom_id res chain seq x y z
N MET A 1 17.68 0.78 -14.73
CA MET A 1 17.84 0.06 -13.45
C MET A 1 17.38 0.86 -12.24
N PHE A 2 17.79 2.13 -12.05
CA PHE A 2 17.35 2.93 -10.89
C PHE A 2 15.82 3.06 -10.75
N ASN A 3 15.09 3.30 -11.85
CA ASN A 3 13.63 3.40 -11.82
C ASN A 3 12.95 2.11 -11.32
N PHE A 4 13.50 0.95 -11.67
CA PHE A 4 12.97 -0.35 -11.26
C PHE A 4 13.12 -0.57 -9.75
N ILE A 5 14.32 -0.32 -9.22
CA ILE A 5 14.59 -0.41 -7.78
C ILE A 5 13.68 0.56 -7.04
N GLY A 6 13.50 1.78 -7.58
CA GLY A 6 12.57 2.77 -7.03
C GLY A 6 11.13 2.26 -6.97
N VAL A 7 10.61 1.62 -8.01
CA VAL A 7 9.25 1.07 -8.01
C VAL A 7 9.10 -0.08 -7.03
N ILE A 8 10.07 -1.00 -6.97
CA ILE A 8 10.06 -2.09 -5.97
C ILE A 8 10.05 -1.52 -4.55
N PHE A 9 10.89 -0.51 -4.31
CA PHE A 9 10.94 0.17 -3.02
C PHE A 9 9.61 0.85 -2.68
N ILE A 10 8.95 1.47 -3.67
CA ILE A 10 7.62 2.07 -3.50
C ILE A 10 6.56 1.01 -3.19
N ILE A 11 6.56 -0.13 -3.88
CA ILE A 11 5.64 -1.25 -3.60
C ILE A 11 5.88 -1.74 -2.17
N PHE A 12 7.14 -1.95 -1.78
CA PHE A 12 7.50 -2.33 -0.41
C PHE A 12 7.01 -1.32 0.63
N LEU A 13 7.24 -0.03 0.41
CA LEU A 13 6.85 1.05 1.31
C LEU A 13 5.31 1.15 1.43
N ALA A 14 4.60 1.04 0.30
CA ALA A 14 3.14 1.01 0.27
C ALA A 14 2.58 -0.20 1.02
N SER A 15 3.13 -1.40 0.79
CA SER A 15 2.72 -2.60 1.52
C SER A 15 3.02 -2.49 3.02
N THR A 16 4.13 -1.84 3.37
CA THR A 16 4.46 -1.50 4.76
C THR A 16 3.41 -0.57 5.36
N ALA A 17 3.01 0.50 4.64
CA ALA A 17 1.96 1.42 5.07
C ALA A 17 0.64 0.68 5.32
N VAL A 18 0.24 -0.23 4.43
CA VAL A 18 -0.94 -1.07 4.64
C VAL A 18 -0.78 -1.99 5.85
N GLY A 19 0.39 -2.61 6.02
CA GLY A 19 0.69 -3.50 7.14
C GLY A 19 0.54 -2.84 8.51
N THR A 20 0.77 -1.53 8.60
CA THR A 20 0.58 -0.77 9.86
C THR A 20 -0.91 -0.60 10.24
N MET A 21 -1.84 -0.62 9.28
CA MET A 21 -3.28 -0.41 9.54
C MET A 21 -3.93 -1.47 10.43
N PRO A 22 -3.77 -2.80 10.18
CA PRO A 22 -4.38 -3.81 11.04
C PRO A 22 -3.82 -3.82 12.46
N ALA A 23 -2.56 -3.41 12.67
CA ALA A 23 -1.97 -3.31 14.00
C ALA A 23 -2.68 -2.27 14.89
N LEU A 24 -3.34 -1.28 14.30
CA LEU A 24 -4.12 -0.27 15.02
C LEU A 24 -5.52 -0.76 15.44
N LYS A 25 -5.97 -1.91 14.94
CA LYS A 25 -7.32 -2.41 15.24
C LYS A 25 -7.26 -3.47 16.34
N GLY A 26 -7.61 -3.10 17.57
CA GLY A 26 -7.56 -4.02 18.72
C GLY A 26 -8.63 -5.13 18.77
N ARG A 27 -9.67 -5.09 17.92
CA ARG A 27 -10.86 -5.96 18.07
C ARG A 27 -10.91 -7.22 17.19
N TYR A 28 -10.05 -7.35 16.17
CA TYR A 28 -10.11 -8.49 15.23
C TYR A 28 -8.94 -9.45 15.45
N PRO A 29 -9.13 -10.76 15.22
CA PRO A 29 -8.04 -11.72 15.27
C PRO A 29 -6.97 -11.37 14.22
N PHE A 30 -5.76 -11.11 14.70
CA PHE A 30 -4.61 -10.66 13.92
C PHE A 30 -4.29 -11.47 12.63
N PRO A 31 -4.38 -12.81 12.60
CA PRO A 31 -3.99 -13.54 11.39
C PRO A 31 -4.97 -13.34 10.22
N PHE A 32 -6.28 -13.32 10.50
CA PHE A 32 -7.28 -13.20 9.43
C PHE A 32 -7.27 -11.83 8.77
N ILE A 33 -7.05 -10.77 9.54
CA ILE A 33 -7.02 -9.41 9.01
C ILE A 33 -5.78 -9.20 8.12
N LEU A 34 -4.63 -9.75 8.49
CA LEU A 34 -3.40 -9.69 7.69
C LEU A 34 -3.57 -10.41 6.35
N ILE A 35 -4.15 -11.61 6.35
CA ILE A 35 -4.44 -12.35 5.11
C ILE A 35 -5.37 -11.51 4.21
N TYR A 36 -6.37 -10.86 4.79
CA TYR A 36 -7.30 -10.02 4.03
C TYR A 36 -6.60 -8.82 3.38
N PHE A 37 -5.74 -8.10 4.11
CA PHE A 37 -4.95 -7.00 3.56
C PHE A 37 -3.89 -7.48 2.55
N ALA A 38 -3.34 -8.69 2.74
CA ALA A 38 -2.44 -9.30 1.76
C ALA A 38 -3.17 -9.57 0.45
N LEU A 39 -4.40 -10.08 0.48
CA LEU A 39 -5.20 -10.27 -0.73
C LEU A 39 -5.52 -8.94 -1.42
N VAL A 40 -5.92 -7.93 -0.65
CA VAL A 40 -6.30 -6.59 -1.14
C VAL A 40 -5.10 -5.81 -1.72
N SER A 41 -3.88 -6.11 -1.31
CA SER A 41 -2.67 -5.48 -1.85
C SER A 41 -2.05 -6.32 -2.98
N VAL A 42 -1.85 -7.62 -2.77
CA VAL A 42 -1.10 -8.49 -3.69
C VAL A 42 -1.90 -8.83 -4.94
N VAL A 43 -3.18 -9.22 -4.81
CA VAL A 43 -3.98 -9.65 -5.97
C VAL A 43 -4.15 -8.50 -6.97
N PRO A 44 -4.53 -7.27 -6.56
CA PRO A 44 -4.62 -6.16 -7.48
C PRO A 44 -3.30 -5.77 -8.12
N VAL A 45 -2.16 -5.85 -7.40
CA VAL A 45 -0.83 -5.63 -8.02
C VAL A 45 -0.60 -6.63 -9.15
N ILE A 46 -0.82 -7.94 -8.90
CA ILE A 46 -0.59 -8.97 -9.92
C ILE A 46 -1.47 -8.71 -11.15
N VAL A 47 -2.77 -8.45 -10.92
CA VAL A 47 -3.72 -8.16 -12.00
C VAL A 47 -3.31 -6.89 -12.75
N GLY A 48 -2.86 -5.86 -12.04
CA GLY A 48 -2.34 -4.63 -12.62
C GLY A 48 -1.11 -4.86 -13.48
N ILE A 49 -0.18 -5.71 -13.04
CA ILE A 49 1.02 -6.05 -13.82
C ILE A 49 0.63 -6.80 -15.10
N VAL A 50 -0.24 -7.80 -15.00
CA VAL A 50 -0.67 -8.61 -16.16
C VAL A 50 -1.43 -7.74 -17.16
N LEU A 51 -2.42 -6.96 -16.71
CA LEU A 51 -3.18 -6.07 -17.60
C LEU A 51 -2.34 -4.92 -18.13
N GLY A 52 -1.43 -4.39 -17.31
CA GLY A 52 -0.50 -3.35 -17.70
C GLY A 52 0.42 -3.80 -18.83
N ALA A 53 1.00 -4.99 -18.71
CA ALA A 53 1.85 -5.58 -19.73
C ALA A 53 1.09 -5.90 -21.02
N ALA A 54 -0.15 -6.37 -20.91
CA ALA A 54 -0.95 -6.79 -22.07
C ALA A 54 -1.55 -5.60 -22.85
N PHE A 55 -2.09 -4.59 -22.16
CA PHE A 55 -2.95 -3.58 -22.79
C PHE A 55 -2.44 -2.13 -22.65
N LEU A 56 -1.62 -1.83 -21.65
CA LEU A 56 -1.26 -0.46 -21.27
C LEU A 56 0.23 -0.15 -21.42
N PHE A 57 1.00 -1.02 -22.09
CA PHE A 57 2.43 -0.83 -22.32
C PHE A 57 2.77 0.45 -23.10
N TRP A 58 1.81 0.96 -23.89
CA TRP A 58 1.95 2.17 -24.70
C TRP A 58 1.70 3.46 -23.90
N LEU A 59 1.12 3.37 -22.69
CA LEU A 59 0.78 4.55 -21.90
C LEU A 59 2.04 5.13 -21.24
N PRO A 60 2.28 6.46 -21.31
CA PRO A 60 3.46 7.07 -20.69
C PRO A 60 3.53 6.81 -19.17
N ALA A 61 4.68 6.32 -18.69
CA ALA A 61 4.94 6.09 -17.26
C ALA A 61 4.71 7.34 -16.40
N PHE A 62 4.92 8.54 -16.97
CA PHE A 62 4.67 9.81 -16.30
C PHE A 62 3.21 9.98 -15.86
N LEU A 63 2.23 9.53 -16.64
CA LEU A 63 0.82 9.62 -16.28
C LEU A 63 0.51 8.79 -15.03
N PHE A 64 1.12 7.60 -14.92
CA PHE A 64 0.97 6.75 -13.74
C PHE A 64 1.64 7.37 -12.51
N LYS A 65 2.81 8.02 -12.65
CA LYS A 65 3.45 8.75 -11.54
C LYS A 65 2.50 9.83 -10.97
N VAL A 66 1.91 10.65 -11.84
CA VAL A 66 0.99 11.72 -11.43
C VAL A 66 -0.29 11.14 -10.84
N ALA A 67 -0.87 10.10 -11.46
CA ALA A 67 -2.09 9.46 -10.97
C ALA A 67 -1.88 8.83 -9.57
N LEU A 68 -0.76 8.13 -9.35
CA LEU A 68 -0.41 7.55 -8.06
C LEU A 68 -0.13 8.60 -7.00
N PHE A 69 0.49 9.72 -7.36
CA PHE A 69 0.65 10.85 -6.45
C PHE A 69 -0.70 11.43 -6.01
N ILE A 70 -1.59 11.75 -6.95
CA ILE A 70 -2.93 12.28 -6.64
C ILE A 70 -3.71 11.28 -5.80
N LEU A 71 -3.67 10.00 -6.16
CA LEU A 71 -4.35 8.95 -5.42
C LEU A 71 -3.78 8.81 -4.00
N SER A 72 -2.47 8.91 -3.81
CA SER A 72 -1.86 8.88 -2.48
C SER A 72 -2.32 10.04 -1.59
N LEU A 73 -2.43 11.27 -2.13
CA LEU A 73 -2.98 12.42 -1.41
C LEU A 73 -4.45 12.23 -1.08
N PHE A 74 -5.23 11.68 -2.02
CA PHE A 74 -6.62 11.33 -1.78
C PHE A 74 -6.74 10.27 -0.67
N MET A 75 -5.89 9.24 -0.66
CA MET A 75 -5.86 8.24 0.41
C MET A 75 -5.52 8.86 1.76
N VAL A 76 -4.55 9.78 1.82
CA VAL A 76 -4.22 10.53 3.04
C VAL A 76 -5.45 11.27 3.56
N ALA A 77 -6.11 12.06 2.72
CA ALA A 77 -7.32 12.80 3.10
C ALA A 77 -8.46 11.87 3.53
N TYR A 78 -8.68 10.79 2.78
CA TYR A 78 -9.72 9.80 3.06
C TYR A 78 -9.47 9.07 4.38
N PHE A 79 -8.24 8.62 4.64
CA PHE A 79 -7.89 7.94 5.89
C PHE A 79 -7.92 8.87 7.10
N LEU A 80 -7.58 10.15 6.94
CA LEU A 80 -7.77 11.14 8.00
C LEU A 80 -9.24 11.26 8.41
N GLN A 81 -10.16 11.26 7.45
CA GLN A 81 -11.60 11.30 7.73
C GLN A 81 -12.13 9.98 8.30
N LEU A 82 -11.55 8.85 7.88
CA LEU A 82 -11.97 7.52 8.32
C LEU A 82 -11.45 7.14 9.71
N TYR A 83 -10.40 7.80 10.17
CA TYR A 83 -9.73 7.46 11.41
C TYR A 83 -10.64 7.64 12.62
N HIS A 84 -10.73 6.58 13.44
CA HIS A 84 -11.39 6.65 14.74
C HIS A 84 -10.51 6.01 15.81
N PRO A 85 -10.31 6.64 16.99
CA PRO A 85 -9.43 6.12 18.04
C PRO A 85 -9.74 4.68 18.48
N SER A 86 -11.02 4.28 18.45
CA SER A 86 -11.43 2.91 18.85
C SER A 86 -11.29 1.84 17.76
N TYR A 87 -11.28 2.22 16.47
CA TYR A 87 -11.35 1.28 15.35
C TYR A 87 -10.19 1.42 14.36
N GLY A 88 -9.28 2.38 14.58
CA GLY A 88 -8.19 2.72 13.68
C GLY A 88 -8.74 3.18 12.32
N TYR A 89 -8.18 2.61 11.26
CA TYR A 89 -8.54 2.91 9.85
C TYR A 89 -9.52 1.90 9.24
N ILE A 90 -10.14 1.05 10.06
CA ILE A 90 -10.89 -0.11 9.58
C ILE A 90 -12.33 -0.05 10.12
N PRO A 91 -13.18 0.82 9.57
CA PRO A 91 -14.57 0.95 9.98
C PRO A 91 -15.34 -0.34 9.70
N HIS A 92 -16.36 -0.62 10.51
CA HIS A 92 -17.19 -1.82 10.35
C HIS A 92 -18.13 -1.73 9.13
N ASN A 93 -18.66 -0.53 8.87
CA ASN A 93 -19.76 -0.34 7.90
C ASN A 93 -19.29 0.13 6.51
N SER A 94 -18.08 0.67 6.37
CA SER A 94 -17.56 1.13 5.09
C SER A 94 -16.53 0.16 4.55
N LYS A 95 -16.75 -0.41 3.36
CA LYS A 95 -15.74 -1.18 2.63
C LYS A 95 -14.97 -0.33 1.61
N GLY A 96 -15.26 0.98 1.54
CA GLY A 96 -14.68 1.89 0.55
C GLY A 96 -13.16 1.97 0.61
N TYR A 97 -12.58 1.90 1.81
CA TYR A 97 -11.12 1.91 2.00
C TYR A 97 -10.40 0.76 1.28
N LEU A 98 -11.04 -0.41 1.20
CA LEU A 98 -10.49 -1.60 0.55
C LEU A 98 -10.50 -1.47 -0.96
N PHE A 99 -11.53 -0.84 -1.50
CA PHE A 99 -11.61 -0.55 -2.93
C PHE A 99 -10.53 0.45 -3.33
N ILE A 100 -10.36 1.53 -2.55
CA ILE A 100 -9.34 2.55 -2.81
C ILE A 100 -7.93 1.95 -2.69
N LEU A 101 -7.68 1.12 -1.68
CA LEU A 101 -6.42 0.38 -1.54
C LEU A 101 -6.18 -0.54 -2.73
N SER A 102 -7.16 -1.40 -3.06
CA SER A 102 -7.06 -2.30 -4.22
C SER A 102 -6.74 -1.54 -5.50
N PHE A 103 -7.41 -0.40 -5.73
CA PHE A 103 -7.22 0.42 -6.91
C PHE A 103 -5.82 1.08 -6.93
N PHE A 104 -5.32 1.53 -5.78
CA PHE A 104 -3.96 2.05 -5.65
C PHE A 104 -2.89 1.01 -6.01
N PHE A 105 -3.02 -0.19 -5.45
CA PHE A 105 -2.12 -1.31 -5.74
C PHE A 105 -2.24 -1.81 -7.18
N PHE A 106 -3.44 -1.77 -7.76
CA PHE A 106 -3.67 -2.05 -9.17
C PHE A 106 -2.89 -1.07 -10.08
N LEU A 107 -2.99 0.23 -9.84
CA LEU A 107 -2.24 1.24 -10.60
C LEU A 107 -0.73 1.09 -10.42
N LEU A 108 -0.25 0.76 -9.21
CA LEU A 108 1.15 0.43 -8.97
C LEU A 108 1.61 -0.77 -9.81
N GLY A 109 0.76 -1.79 -9.94
CA GLY A 109 1.02 -2.95 -10.78
C GLY A 109 1.14 -2.58 -12.26
N ILE A 110 0.23 -1.75 -12.77
CA ILE A 110 0.29 -1.27 -14.17
C ILE A 110 1.57 -0.47 -14.40
N GLU A 111 1.93 0.43 -13.48
CA GLU A 111 3.15 1.21 -13.61
C GLU A 111 4.38 0.30 -13.64
N PHE A 112 4.44 -0.71 -12.77
CA PHE A 112 5.53 -1.68 -12.76
C PHE A 112 5.69 -2.37 -14.13
N ALA A 113 4.58 -2.74 -14.78
CA ALA A 113 4.60 -3.36 -16.10
C ALA A 113 5.11 -2.42 -17.21
N SER A 114 4.90 -1.10 -17.08
CA SER A 114 5.35 -0.11 -18.09
C SER A 114 6.88 -0.08 -18.28
N TYR A 115 7.64 -0.60 -17.32
CA TYR A 115 9.10 -0.70 -17.43
C TYR A 115 9.57 -1.93 -18.25
N GLY A 116 8.65 -2.71 -18.82
CA GLY A 116 8.98 -3.76 -19.79
C GLY A 116 9.64 -5.01 -19.19
N PHE A 117 9.47 -5.25 -17.90
CA PHE A 117 10.06 -6.41 -17.23
C PHE A 117 9.32 -7.71 -17.53
N SER A 118 10.08 -8.80 -17.55
CA SER A 118 9.53 -10.14 -17.75
C SER A 118 8.56 -10.54 -16.64
N ALA A 119 7.56 -11.36 -16.99
CA ALA A 119 6.62 -11.96 -16.06
C ALA A 119 7.28 -12.67 -14.86
N TRP A 120 8.53 -13.14 -15.00
CA TRP A 120 9.30 -13.73 -13.89
C TRP A 120 9.46 -12.81 -12.69
N PHE A 121 9.46 -11.49 -12.89
CA PHE A 121 9.54 -10.53 -11.78
C PHE A 121 8.26 -10.47 -10.92
N LEU A 122 7.12 -11.02 -11.39
CA LEU A 122 5.93 -11.22 -10.56
C LEU A 122 6.25 -12.06 -9.31
N LEU A 123 7.08 -13.09 -9.47
CA LEU A 123 7.51 -13.96 -8.38
C LEU A 123 8.31 -13.22 -7.31
N LEU A 124 8.89 -12.07 -7.63
CA LEU A 124 9.65 -11.23 -6.72
C LEU A 124 8.77 -10.15 -6.07
N VAL A 125 7.78 -9.62 -6.78
CA VAL A 125 6.86 -8.60 -6.26
C VAL A 125 5.98 -9.16 -5.14
N ILE A 126 5.50 -10.41 -5.27
CA ILE A 126 4.66 -11.07 -4.25
C ILE A 126 5.37 -11.15 -2.88
N PRO A 127 6.55 -11.77 -2.75
CA PRO A 127 7.22 -11.88 -1.46
C PRO A 127 7.61 -10.51 -0.91
N ILE A 128 8.02 -9.55 -1.75
CA ILE A 128 8.35 -8.19 -1.29
C ILE A 128 7.13 -7.50 -0.68
N SER A 129 5.96 -7.61 -1.32
CA SER A 129 4.73 -7.03 -0.81
C SER A 129 4.31 -7.69 0.51
N VAL A 130 4.36 -9.03 0.59
CA VAL A 130 4.04 -9.77 1.82
C VAL A 130 5.00 -9.43 2.96
N VAL A 131 6.31 -9.37 2.68
CA VAL A 131 7.33 -8.99 3.67
C VAL A 131 7.12 -7.55 4.13
N GLY A 132 6.85 -6.61 3.22
CA GLY A 132 6.53 -5.22 3.57
C GLY A 132 5.32 -5.15 4.50
N LEU A 133 4.25 -5.87 4.20
CA LEU A 133 3.05 -5.93 5.02
C LEU A 133 3.33 -6.49 6.43
N LEU A 134 4.06 -7.60 6.53
CA LEU A 134 4.47 -8.18 7.81
C LEU A 134 5.37 -7.24 8.61
N LEU A 135 6.33 -6.59 7.96
CA LEU A 135 7.21 -5.61 8.60
C LEU A 135 6.44 -4.40 9.10
N GLY A 136 5.50 -3.86 8.32
CA GLY A 136 4.63 -2.77 8.74
C GLY A 136 3.81 -3.14 9.97
N PHE A 137 3.25 -4.35 10.00
CA PHE A 137 2.51 -4.86 11.15
C PHE A 137 3.41 -4.97 12.40
N ILE A 138 4.55 -5.65 12.28
CA ILE A 138 5.50 -5.85 13.39
C ILE A 138 6.01 -4.49 13.90
N PHE A 139 6.41 -3.60 13.00
CA PHE A 139 6.89 -2.27 13.32
C PHE A 139 5.85 -1.49 14.12
N MET A 140 4.61 -1.50 13.66
CA MET A 140 3.53 -0.77 14.31
C MET A 140 3.18 -1.35 15.69
N THR A 141 3.08 -2.68 15.80
CA THR A 141 2.85 -3.34 17.10
C THR A 141 3.97 -3.01 18.10
N ARG A 142 5.23 -3.00 17.65
CA ARG A 142 6.37 -2.61 18.49
C ARG A 142 6.26 -1.15 18.91
N MET A 143 5.93 -0.24 17.99
CA MET A 143 5.73 1.18 18.31
C MET A 143 4.66 1.37 19.38
N ILE A 144 3.51 0.71 19.26
CA ILE A 144 2.40 0.82 20.23
C ILE A 144 2.83 0.34 21.63
N ILE A 145 3.66 -0.71 21.72
CA ILE A 145 4.13 -1.25 23.00
C ILE A 145 5.14 -0.32 23.67
N TYR A 146 6.09 0.24 22.92
CA TYR A 146 7.22 0.98 23.49
C TYR A 146 6.97 2.49 23.65
N PHE A 147 6.11 3.10 22.85
CA PHE A 147 5.93 4.55 22.86
C PHE A 147 4.70 4.98 23.67
N ARG A 148 4.92 5.96 24.55
CA ARG A 148 3.90 6.55 25.43
C ARG A 148 2.90 7.46 24.71
N TYR A 149 3.30 8.07 23.59
CA TYR A 149 2.48 9.03 22.84
C TYR A 149 1.66 8.34 21.76
N LEU A 150 0.64 7.59 22.19
CA LEU A 150 -0.22 6.84 21.29
C LEU A 150 -0.83 7.71 20.19
N SER A 151 -1.26 8.94 20.49
CA SER A 151 -1.92 9.85 19.53
C SER A 151 -1.13 10.06 18.24
N VAL A 152 0.20 10.23 18.31
CA VAL A 152 1.04 10.49 17.13
C VAL A 152 1.24 9.22 16.31
N ILE A 153 1.42 8.08 16.99
CA ILE A 153 1.70 6.79 16.35
C ILE A 153 0.58 6.40 15.40
N HIS A 154 -0.67 6.71 15.74
CA HIS A 154 -1.82 6.38 14.91
C HIS A 154 -1.74 7.02 13.50
N PHE A 155 -0.98 8.10 13.31
CA PHE A 155 -0.81 8.76 12.00
C PHE A 155 0.34 8.20 11.16
N VAL A 156 1.10 7.21 11.66
CA VAL A 156 2.18 6.55 10.90
C VAL A 156 1.73 5.99 9.54
N PRO A 157 0.59 5.29 9.40
CA PRO A 157 0.15 4.79 8.09
C PRO A 157 -0.04 5.94 7.08
N ILE A 158 -0.64 7.04 7.53
CA ILE A 158 -0.87 8.23 6.70
C ILE A 158 0.46 8.87 6.30
N GLY A 159 1.38 9.02 7.26
CA GLY A 159 2.73 9.52 7.00
C GLY A 159 3.45 8.70 5.93
N LEU A 160 3.37 7.36 6.01
CA LEU A 160 3.95 6.48 5.01
C LEU A 160 3.30 6.65 3.62
N PHE A 161 1.98 6.77 3.52
CA PHE A 161 1.31 7.06 2.24
C PHE A 161 1.70 8.42 1.66
N LEU A 162 1.90 9.43 2.50
CA LEU A 162 2.38 10.74 2.08
C LEU A 162 3.83 10.65 1.56
N PHE A 163 4.70 9.90 2.23
CA PHE A 163 6.05 9.62 1.74
C PHE A 163 6.04 8.85 0.42
N VAL A 164 5.18 7.84 0.27
CA VAL A 164 4.99 7.12 -1.00
C VAL A 164 4.62 8.11 -2.12
N GLY A 165 3.68 9.02 -1.86
CA GLY A 165 3.28 10.05 -2.81
C GLY A 165 4.45 10.95 -3.23
N ILE A 166 5.19 11.51 -2.27
CA ILE A 166 6.31 12.40 -2.56
C ILE A 166 7.40 11.66 -3.35
N LEU A 167 7.77 10.44 -2.92
CA LEU A 167 8.77 9.62 -3.60
C LEU A 167 8.34 9.22 -5.01
N LYS A 168 7.04 9.18 -5.30
CA LYS A 168 6.51 8.88 -6.64
C LYS A 168 6.84 9.96 -7.67
N LEU A 169 6.95 11.21 -7.23
CA LEU A 169 7.24 12.36 -8.08
C LEU A 169 8.73 12.52 -8.40
N ILE A 170 9.59 12.01 -7.51
CA ILE A 170 11.05 11.96 -7.71
C ILE A 170 11.38 10.89 -8.77
#